data_AF-A0A4R8GEH4-F1
#
_entry.id   AF-A0A4R8GEH4-F1
#
_cell.length_a   1.000
_cell.length_b   1.000
_cell.length_c   1.000
_cell.angle_alpha   90.00
_cell.angle_beta   90.00
_cell.angle_gamma   90.00
#
_symmetry.space_group_name_H-M   'P 1'
#
loop_
_entity.id
_entity.type
_entity.pdbx_description
1 polymer ?
#
loop_
_entity_poly.entity_id
_entity_poly.type
_entity_poly.pdbx_seq_one_letter_code
_entity_poly.pdbx_strand_id
1 'polypeptide(L)' 'MSMYTLIILVIGLGILGYALAYTLFAAKERKAVKGDIDAELPDNVQKHAYIRNPIFLTYAICFGILLVMITYFALTWNW' A
#
# COMPACT_ATOMS: atom_id res chain seq x y z
N MET A 1 6.54 -0.80 28.19
CA MET A 1 7.03 -0.14 26.96
C MET A 1 7.99 0.97 27.36
N SER A 2 9.22 0.96 26.84
CA SER A 2 10.19 2.04 27.11
C SER A 2 9.81 3.29 26.32
N MET A 3 10.13 4.47 26.86
CA MET A 3 9.93 5.76 26.19
C MET A 3 10.59 5.80 24.80
N TYR A 4 11.76 5.17 24.67
CA TYR A 4 12.45 4.97 23.39
C TYR A 4 11.58 4.19 22.37
N THR A 5 10.98 3.09 22.80
CA THR A 5 10.11 2.24 21.97
C THR A 5 8.86 2.99 21.51
N LEU A 6 8.28 3.82 22.38
CA LEU A 6 7.10 4.63 22.05
C LEU A 6 7.42 5.68 20.97
N ILE A 7 8.54 6.37 21.09
CA ILE A 7 8.97 7.40 20.12
C ILE A 7 9.14 6.79 18.73
N ILE A 8 9.85 5.66 18.63
CA ILE A 8 10.08 4.98 17.34
C ILE A 8 8.75 4.49 16.74
N LEU A 9 7.84 3.98 17.56
CA LEU A 9 6.53 3.52 17.10
C LEU A 9 5.71 4.65 16.49
N VAL A 10 5.67 5.82 17.14
CA VAL A 10 4.94 6.99 16.63
C VAL A 10 5.53 7.47 15.31
N ILE A 11 6.87 7.56 15.20
CA ILE A 11 7.55 7.95 13.97
C ILE A 11 7.25 6.95 12.85
N GLY A 12 7.34 5.64 13.13
CA GLY A 12 7.06 4.58 12.16
C GLY A 12 5.62 4.62 11.65
N LEU A 13 4.63 4.80 12.53
CA LEU A 13 3.22 4.97 12.15
C LEU A 13 3.00 6.23 11.31
N GLY A 14 3.68 7.32 11.63
CA GLY A 14 3.62 8.56 10.85
C GLY A 14 4.13 8.37 9.41
N ILE A 15 5.28 7.70 9.25
CA ILE A 15 5.85 7.40 7.93
C ILE A 15 4.92 6.47 7.13
N LEU A 16 4.41 5.41 7.76
CA LEU A 16 3.46 4.48 7.13
C LEU A 16 2.19 5.19 6.68
N GLY A 17 1.58 5.99 7.55
CA GLY A 17 0.36 6.73 7.25
C GLY A 17 0.57 7.73 6.11
N TYR A 18 1.67 8.48 6.14
CA TYR A 18 2.03 9.42 5.08
C TYR A 18 2.26 8.71 3.74
N ALA A 19 3.06 7.64 3.72
CA ALA A 19 3.36 6.89 2.50
C ALA A 19 2.09 6.28 1.88
N LEU A 20 1.18 5.74 2.71
CA LEU A 20 -0.09 5.19 2.25
C LEU A 20 -0.97 6.29 1.66
N ALA A 21 -1.12 7.43 2.35
CA ALA A 21 -1.87 8.57 1.84
C ALA A 21 -1.29 9.07 0.51
N TYR A 22 0.02 9.31 0.44
CA TYR A 22 0.71 9.74 -0.77
C TYR A 22 0.49 8.78 -1.94
N THR A 23 0.58 7.48 -1.69
CA THR A 23 0.32 6.46 -2.71
C THR A 23 -1.12 6.51 -3.23
N LEU A 24 -2.11 6.70 -2.35
CA LEU A 24 -3.50 6.85 -2.74
C LEU A 24 -3.77 8.15 -3.51
N PHE A 25 -3.14 9.26 -3.14
CA PHE A 25 -3.23 10.52 -3.87
C PHE A 25 -2.59 10.40 -5.26
N ALA A 26 -1.38 9.86 -5.36
CA ALA A 26 -0.71 9.61 -6.63
C ALA A 26 -1.53 8.65 -7.54
N ALA A 27 -2.18 7.63 -6.97
CA ALA A 27 -3.08 6.74 -7.71
C ALA A 27 -4.31 7.48 -8.24
N LYS A 28 -4.85 8.45 -7.49
CA LYS A 28 -5.96 9.32 -7.93
C LYS A 28 -5.52 10.32 -9.01
N GLU A 29 -4.34 10.91 -8.87
CA GLU A 29 -3.80 11.86 -9.86
C GLU A 29 -3.54 11.19 -11.20
N ARG A 30 -2.99 9.95 -11.23
CA ARG A 30 -2.89 9.19 -12.49
C ARG A 30 -4.25 8.86 -13.13
N LYS A 31 -5.33 8.83 -12.35
CA LYS A 31 -6.70 8.69 -12.88
C LYS A 31 -7.24 10.03 -13.44
N ALA A 32 -6.76 11.16 -12.92
CA ALA A 32 -7.14 12.51 -13.34
C ALA A 32 -6.32 13.01 -14.55
N VAL A 33 -5.05 12.61 -14.68
CA VAL A 33 -4.19 12.85 -15.85
C VAL A 33 -4.53 11.84 -16.96
N LYS A 34 -5.78 11.87 -17.42
CA LYS A 34 -6.28 11.19 -18.63
C LYS A 34 -6.14 12.07 -19.89
N GLY A 35 -5.36 13.15 -19.81
CA GLY A 35 -5.18 14.10 -20.89
C GLY A 35 -3.86 13.89 -21.63
N ASP A 36 -3.99 13.42 -22.87
CA ASP A 36 -3.22 13.88 -24.04
C ASP A 36 -1.80 13.34 -24.32
N ILE A 37 -1.34 12.24 -23.69
CA ILE A 37 0.01 11.70 -24.00
C ILE A 37 0.03 10.25 -24.55
N ASP A 38 -0.99 9.42 -24.33
CA ASP A 38 -1.06 8.08 -24.93
C ASP A 38 -2.51 7.73 -25.28
N ALA A 39 -2.71 7.07 -26.42
CA ALA A 39 -4.03 6.68 -26.93
C ALA A 39 -4.93 6.06 -25.85
N GLU A 40 -6.24 6.34 -25.91
CA GLU A 40 -7.21 5.86 -24.93
C GLU A 40 -7.12 4.34 -24.76
N LEU A 41 -6.52 3.91 -23.64
CA LEU A 41 -6.44 2.49 -23.29
C LEU A 41 -7.89 1.97 -23.17
N PRO A 42 -8.27 0.89 -23.87
CA PRO A 42 -9.66 0.50 -23.97
C PRO A 42 -10.27 0.22 -22.58
N ASP A 43 -11.53 0.63 -22.39
CA ASP A 43 -12.21 0.70 -21.07
C ASP A 43 -12.21 -0.63 -20.31
N ASN A 44 -12.20 -1.74 -21.04
CA ASN A 44 -12.11 -3.10 -20.51
C ASN A 44 -10.77 -3.38 -19.78
N VAL A 45 -9.67 -2.79 -20.25
CA VAL A 45 -8.34 -2.89 -19.64
C VAL A 45 -8.22 -1.92 -18.46
N GLN A 46 -8.76 -0.70 -18.57
CA GLN A 46 -8.73 0.28 -17.48
C GLN A 46 -9.55 -0.15 -16.26
N LYS A 47 -10.72 -0.77 -16.46
CA LYS A 47 -11.59 -1.21 -15.36
C LYS A 47 -10.91 -2.18 -14.38
N HIS A 48 -9.89 -2.91 -14.82
CA HIS A 48 -9.22 -3.93 -14.01
C HIS A 48 -7.70 -3.84 -14.04
N ALA A 49 -7.13 -2.65 -14.31
CA ALA A 49 -5.69 -2.48 -14.48
C ALA A 49 -4.85 -3.03 -13.30
N TYR A 50 -5.37 -2.93 -12.08
CA TYR A 50 -4.68 -3.42 -10.88
C TYR A 50 -5.04 -4.86 -10.50
N ILE A 51 -6.31 -5.27 -10.69
CA ILE A 51 -6.79 -6.61 -10.33
C ILE A 51 -6.27 -7.67 -11.31
N ARG A 52 -6.14 -7.32 -12.60
CA ARG A 52 -5.65 -8.23 -13.64
C ARG A 52 -4.14 -8.12 -13.89
N ASN A 53 -3.43 -7.24 -13.19
CA ASN A 53 -1.97 -7.18 -13.27
C ASN A 53 -1.35 -8.12 -12.22
N PRO A 54 -0.76 -9.26 -12.64
CA PRO A 54 -0.23 -10.26 -11.72
C PRO A 54 0.89 -9.72 -10.83
N ILE A 55 1.65 -8.72 -11.28
CA ILE A 55 2.72 -8.09 -10.50
C ILE A 55 2.10 -7.35 -9.29
N PHE A 56 1.07 -6.54 -9.55
CA PHE A 56 0.41 -5.76 -8.49
C PHE A 56 -0.29 -6.68 -7.49
N LEU A 57 -0.94 -7.74 -7.99
CA LEU A 57 -1.58 -8.75 -7.16
C LEU A 57 -0.56 -9.47 -6.26
N THR A 58 0.62 -9.79 -6.80
CA THR A 58 1.70 -10.43 -6.03
C THR A 58 2.17 -9.54 -4.88
N TYR A 59 2.39 -8.25 -5.11
CA TYR A 59 2.75 -7.31 -4.05
C TYR A 59 1.66 -7.17 -3.00
N ALA A 60 0.39 -7.09 -3.41
CA ALA A 60 -0.73 -7.00 -2.48
C ALA A 60 -0.87 -8.25 -1.59
N ILE A 61 -0.74 -9.44 -2.17
CA ILE A 61 -0.75 -10.71 -1.43
C ILE A 61 0.44 -10.79 -0.48
N CYS A 62 1.65 -10.49 -0.96
CA CYS A 62 2.86 -10.48 -0.15
C CYS A 62 2.74 -9.52 1.05
N PHE A 63 2.26 -8.30 0.80
CA PHE A 63 2.02 -7.31 1.86
C PHE A 63 0.95 -7.77 2.86
N GLY A 64 -0.13 -8.40 2.38
CA GLY A 64 -1.17 -8.98 3.24
C GLY A 64 -0.62 -10.09 4.15
N ILE A 65 0.16 -11.03 3.60
CA ILE A 65 0.81 -12.09 4.37
C ILE A 65 1.77 -11.49 5.40
N LEU A 66 2.54 -10.48 5.01
CA LEU A 66 3.50 -9.81 5.89
C LEU A 66 2.78 -9.13 7.07
N LEU A 67 1.66 -8.45 6.84
CA LEU A 67 0.84 -7.88 7.91
C LEU A 67 0.30 -8.95 8.85
N VAL A 68 -0.26 -10.04 8.31
CA VAL A 68 -0.75 -11.17 9.12
C VAL A 68 0.38 -11.74 9.98
N MET A 69 1.56 -11.91 9.40
CA MET A 69 2.73 -12.42 10.10
C MET A 69 3.18 -11.47 11.23
N ILE A 70 3.26 -10.17 10.96
CA ILE A 70 3.56 -9.15 11.99
C ILE A 70 2.53 -9.21 13.11
N THR A 71 1.23 -9.26 12.80
CA THR A 71 0.18 -9.33 13.82
C THR A 71 0.24 -10.62 14.62
N TYR A 72 0.44 -11.77 13.97
CA TYR A 72 0.61 -13.05 14.64
C TYR A 72 1.76 -12.98 15.64
N PHE A 73 2.96 -12.60 15.18
CA PHE A 73 4.10 -12.45 16.08
C PHE A 73 3.83 -11.40 17.17
N ALA A 74 3.26 -10.25 16.87
CA ALA A 74 2.96 -9.25 17.90
C ALA A 74 2.03 -9.76 19.02
N LEU A 75 1.12 -10.69 18.72
CA LEU A 75 0.17 -11.26 19.69
C LEU A 75 0.70 -12.53 20.38
N THR A 76 1.48 -13.35 19.68
CA THR A 76 1.99 -14.63 20.21
C THR A 76 3.37 -14.52 20.83
N TRP A 77 4.09 -13.43 20.57
CA TRP A 77 5.42 -13.19 21.12
C TRP A 77 5.31 -12.82 22.60
N ASN A 78 5.14 -13.87 23.41
CA ASN A 78 5.39 -13.82 24.82
C ASN A 78 6.88 -14.05 25.04
N TRP A 79 7.52 -13.12 25.74
CA TRP A 79 8.83 -13.32 26.34
C TRP A 79 8.73 -14.37 27.45
#